data_AF-A0A1B6VGP2-F1
#
_entry.id   AF-A0A1B6VGP2-F1
#
_cell.length_a   1.000
_cell.length_b   1.000
_cell.length_c   1.000
_cell.angle_alpha   90.00
_cell.angle_beta   90.00
_cell.angle_gamma   90.00
#
_symmetry.space_group_name_H-M   'P 1'
#
loop_
_entity.id
_entity.type
_entity.pdbx_description
1 polymer ?
#
loop_
_entity_poly.entity_id
_entity_poly.type
_entity_poly.pdbx_seq_one_letter_code
_entity_poly.pdbx_strand_id
1 'polypeptide(L)'
;MTVDAAQGVTSDEHINAMPRGSSAMTGFTSYVAESRHVHRCWTAVSEGSLREAETFSRALGDIQPVTVNDLYDRLASDMGRHPYKSLAVDLAKARLAHEEANTRWIRQNHVNERTRQKGQSPGGQVRRQVEESPIRDVPRAQWDDVSRKLRKAGYAAQDALNAARRVEDLQERRRTQQAEERLQQARAAAQNEERERDRTRVRGAGRGM
;
A
#
# COMPACT_ATOMS: atom_id res chain seq x y z
N MET A 1 49.05 1.02 -3.17
CA MET A 1 48.96 -0.12 -4.11
C MET A 1 47.67 -0.87 -3.81
N THR A 2 46.95 -1.33 -4.84
CA THR A 2 45.73 -2.17 -4.63
C THR A 2 46.13 -3.64 -4.52
N VAL A 3 45.22 -4.50 -4.03
CA VAL A 3 45.44 -5.95 -3.94
C VAL A 3 45.79 -6.55 -5.30
N ASP A 4 45.06 -6.13 -6.35
CA ASP A 4 45.31 -6.61 -7.72
C ASP A 4 46.67 -6.14 -8.27
N ALA A 5 47.08 -4.91 -7.95
CA ALA A 5 48.38 -4.37 -8.36
C ALA A 5 49.56 -4.98 -7.59
N ALA A 6 49.31 -5.52 -6.39
CA ALA A 6 50.31 -6.23 -5.58
C ALA A 6 50.46 -7.69 -5.99
N GLN A 7 49.75 -8.17 -7.02
CA GLN A 7 49.87 -9.54 -7.50
C GLN A 7 51.28 -9.83 -8.03
N GLY A 8 51.92 -10.89 -7.56
CA GLY A 8 53.33 -11.22 -7.77
C GLY A 8 54.33 -10.61 -6.77
N VAL A 9 53.98 -9.57 -6.01
CA VAL A 9 54.89 -8.92 -5.05
C VAL A 9 54.86 -9.64 -3.70
N THR A 10 56.03 -9.81 -3.07
CA THR A 10 56.20 -10.29 -1.69
C THR A 10 56.95 -9.27 -0.84
N SER A 11 56.61 -9.18 0.43
CA SER A 11 57.25 -8.30 1.43
C SER A 11 57.43 -9.06 2.73
N ASP A 12 58.37 -8.67 3.60
CA ASP A 12 58.55 -9.35 4.89
C ASP A 12 57.30 -9.19 5.78
N GLU A 13 56.77 -7.98 5.79
CA GLU A 13 55.52 -7.61 6.46
C GLU A 13 54.56 -6.90 5.50
N HIS A 14 53.27 -7.10 5.71
CA HIS A 14 52.21 -6.48 4.91
C HIS A 14 51.09 -5.95 5.81
N ILE A 15 50.52 -4.80 5.46
CA ILE A 15 49.30 -4.28 6.06
C ILE A 15 48.20 -4.27 5.00
N ASN A 16 47.16 -5.06 5.21
CA ASN A 16 45.97 -5.07 4.39
C ASN A 16 44.91 -4.15 5.03
N ALA A 17 44.65 -3.01 4.40
CA ALA A 17 43.71 -2.01 4.91
C ALA A 17 42.39 -2.01 4.13
N MET A 18 41.28 -2.16 4.84
CA MET A 18 39.92 -2.19 4.33
C MET A 18 39.09 -1.01 4.89
N PRO A 19 39.29 0.22 4.36
CA PRO A 19 38.64 1.41 4.88
C PRO A 19 37.12 1.43 4.69
N ARG A 20 36.58 0.63 3.75
CA ARG A 20 35.13 0.46 3.52
C ARG A 20 34.58 -0.87 4.04
N GLY A 21 35.29 -1.51 4.97
CA GLY A 21 34.96 -2.85 5.46
C GLY A 21 35.27 -3.95 4.44
N SER A 22 34.75 -5.15 4.67
CA SER A 22 35.01 -6.37 3.89
C SER A 22 34.12 -6.55 2.65
N SER A 23 33.24 -5.60 2.35
CA SER A 23 32.21 -5.76 1.30
C SER A 23 32.75 -6.03 -0.11
N ALA A 24 33.94 -5.52 -0.41
CA ALA A 24 34.63 -5.75 -1.69
C ALA A 24 35.55 -6.98 -1.68
N MET A 25 35.72 -7.64 -0.53
CA MET A 25 36.56 -8.80 -0.38
C MET A 25 35.82 -10.08 -0.76
N THR A 26 36.59 -11.07 -1.21
CA THR A 26 36.15 -12.44 -1.47
C THR A 26 37.24 -13.38 -1.00
N GLY A 27 36.98 -14.68 -0.99
CA GLY A 27 38.00 -15.74 -0.80
C GLY A 27 39.23 -15.53 -1.64
N PHE A 28 39.05 -15.19 -2.92
CA PHE A 28 40.16 -15.03 -3.85
C PHE A 28 40.98 -13.76 -3.58
N THR A 29 40.30 -12.64 -3.34
CA THR A 29 40.98 -11.35 -3.06
C THR A 29 41.67 -11.38 -1.70
N SER A 30 41.04 -11.98 -0.69
CA SER A 30 41.60 -12.11 0.65
C SER A 30 42.83 -13.01 0.64
N TYR A 31 42.76 -14.15 -0.05
CA TYR A 31 43.92 -15.02 -0.25
C TYR A 31 45.09 -14.26 -0.89
N VAL A 32 44.82 -13.50 -1.95
CA VAL A 32 45.86 -12.72 -2.64
C VAL A 32 46.43 -11.64 -1.73
N ALA A 33 45.62 -10.93 -0.95
CA ALA A 33 46.09 -9.87 -0.06
C ALA A 33 46.91 -10.42 1.12
N GLU A 34 46.45 -11.51 1.72
CA GLU A 34 47.04 -12.06 2.94
C GLU A 34 48.21 -13.00 2.65
N SER A 35 48.43 -13.47 1.43
CA SER A 35 49.60 -14.28 1.05
C SER A 35 50.85 -13.49 0.65
N ARG A 36 50.83 -12.15 0.79
CA ARG A 36 51.92 -11.26 0.34
C ARG A 36 53.07 -11.11 1.32
N HIS A 37 52.94 -11.64 2.52
CA HIS A 37 53.94 -11.50 3.58
C HIS A 37 54.80 -12.75 3.71
N VAL A 38 56.07 -12.58 4.07
CA VAL A 38 56.95 -13.70 4.46
C VAL A 38 56.76 -14.04 5.94
N HIS A 39 56.60 -13.03 6.80
CA HIS A 39 56.58 -13.20 8.25
C HIS A 39 55.25 -12.81 8.90
N ARG A 40 54.69 -11.64 8.55
CA ARG A 40 53.44 -11.18 9.16
C ARG A 40 52.55 -10.34 8.25
N CYS A 41 51.24 -10.60 8.30
CA CYS A 41 50.21 -9.71 7.79
C CYS A 41 49.42 -9.08 8.95
N TRP A 42 49.16 -7.78 8.84
CA TRP A 42 48.23 -7.05 9.69
C TRP A 42 47.00 -6.68 8.89
N THR A 43 45.83 -7.15 9.31
CA THR A 43 44.56 -6.85 8.65
C THR A 43 43.83 -5.75 9.44
N ALA A 44 43.65 -4.58 8.83
CA ALA A 44 43.01 -3.42 9.42
C ALA A 44 41.68 -3.15 8.72
N VAL A 45 40.56 -3.23 9.44
CA VAL A 45 39.21 -3.14 8.87
C VAL A 45 38.41 -2.04 9.57
N SER A 46 37.63 -1.28 8.80
CA SER A 46 36.69 -0.30 9.34
C SER A 46 35.53 -0.99 10.06
N GLU A 47 35.49 -0.86 11.39
CA GLU A 47 34.40 -1.36 12.23
C GLU A 47 33.05 -0.73 11.85
N GLY A 48 33.03 0.58 11.60
CA GLY A 48 31.80 1.30 11.24
C GLY A 48 31.15 0.74 9.98
N SER A 49 31.94 0.43 8.97
CA SER A 49 31.44 -0.17 7.71
C SER A 49 30.95 -1.60 7.90
N LEU A 50 31.62 -2.41 8.74
CA LEU A 50 31.14 -3.76 9.07
C LEU A 50 29.82 -3.70 9.84
N ARG A 51 29.71 -2.82 10.83
CA ARG A 51 28.51 -2.66 11.65
C ARG A 51 27.31 -2.16 10.84
N GLU A 52 27.55 -1.20 9.95
CA GLU A 52 26.52 -0.74 9.01
C GLU A 52 25.99 -1.90 8.15
N ALA A 53 26.91 -2.63 7.51
CA ALA A 53 26.56 -3.75 6.64
C ALA A 53 25.83 -4.87 7.40
N GLU A 54 26.22 -5.15 8.64
CA GLU A 54 25.55 -6.13 9.50
C GLU A 54 24.14 -5.68 9.89
N THR A 55 23.99 -4.42 10.29
CA THR A 55 22.68 -3.84 10.63
C THR A 55 21.71 -3.92 9.45
N PHE A 56 22.16 -3.63 8.24
CA PHE A 56 21.35 -3.74 7.03
C PHE A 56 21.03 -5.17 6.59
N SER A 57 21.79 -6.16 7.07
CA SER A 57 21.57 -7.57 6.73
C SER A 57 20.53 -8.24 7.64
N ARG A 58 20.21 -7.63 8.79
CA ARG A 58 19.26 -8.17 9.76
C ARG A 58 17.81 -8.07 9.26
N ALA A 59 16.97 -8.97 9.75
CA ALA A 59 15.56 -8.98 9.43
C ALA A 59 14.88 -7.70 9.92
N LEU A 60 13.88 -7.23 9.18
CA LEU A 60 13.13 -6.03 9.56
C LEU A 60 12.45 -6.25 10.92
N GLY A 61 12.74 -5.36 11.88
CA GLY A 61 12.22 -5.45 13.26
C GLY A 61 13.12 -6.19 14.23
N ASP A 62 14.29 -6.67 13.80
CA ASP A 62 15.33 -7.13 14.73
C ASP A 62 15.93 -5.95 15.49
N ILE A 63 15.77 -5.95 16.82
CA ILE A 63 16.25 -4.91 17.73
C ILE A 63 17.52 -5.33 18.49
N GLN A 64 18.04 -6.53 18.24
CA GLN A 64 19.22 -7.03 18.94
C GLN A 64 20.42 -6.12 18.60
N PRO A 65 21.25 -5.73 19.59
CA PRO A 65 22.48 -4.99 19.30
C PRO A 65 23.46 -5.81 18.46
N VAL A 66 24.23 -5.14 17.61
CA VAL A 66 25.33 -5.76 16.85
C VAL A 66 26.55 -5.88 17.75
N THR A 67 26.97 -7.11 18.01
CA THR A 67 28.13 -7.45 18.85
C THR A 67 29.42 -7.50 18.03
N VAL A 68 30.57 -7.49 18.70
CA VAL A 68 31.88 -7.62 18.02
C VAL A 68 32.03 -8.98 17.35
N ASN A 69 31.45 -10.05 17.92
CA ASN A 69 31.47 -11.38 17.31
C ASN A 69 30.72 -11.39 15.99
N ASP A 70 29.57 -10.71 15.90
CA ASP A 70 28.83 -10.57 14.63
C ASP A 70 29.69 -9.89 13.55
N LEU A 71 30.54 -8.93 13.94
CA LEU A 71 31.46 -8.27 13.01
C LEU A 71 32.57 -9.21 12.52
N TYR A 72 33.11 -10.05 13.41
CA TYR A 72 34.10 -11.07 13.04
C TYR A 72 33.50 -12.16 12.16
N ASP A 73 32.29 -12.63 12.47
CA ASP A 73 31.58 -13.62 11.68
C ASP A 73 31.28 -13.08 10.28
N ARG A 74 30.87 -11.82 10.19
CA ARG A 74 30.69 -11.14 8.91
C ARG A 74 31.99 -11.04 8.13
N LEU A 75 33.06 -10.55 8.77
CA LEU A 75 34.37 -10.42 8.14
C LEU A 75 34.86 -11.77 7.60
N ALA A 76 34.77 -12.82 8.43
CA ALA A 76 35.13 -14.18 8.05
C ALA A 76 34.25 -14.71 6.90
N SER A 77 32.95 -14.43 6.93
CA SER A 77 32.01 -14.80 5.86
C SER A 77 32.38 -14.13 4.53
N ASP A 78 32.60 -12.81 4.51
CA ASP A 78 32.96 -12.08 3.31
C ASP A 78 34.32 -12.52 2.76
N MET A 79 35.32 -12.65 3.64
CA MET A 79 36.66 -13.09 3.27
C MET A 79 36.74 -14.56 2.90
N GLY A 80 35.82 -15.41 3.37
CA GLY A 80 35.69 -16.81 2.98
C GLY A 80 34.75 -17.02 1.79
N ARG A 81 34.06 -15.97 1.32
CA ARG A 81 33.05 -16.08 0.27
C ARG A 81 33.71 -16.41 -1.07
N HIS A 82 33.39 -17.56 -1.63
CA HIS A 82 33.74 -17.89 -3.01
C HIS A 82 32.56 -17.57 -3.93
N PRO A 83 32.68 -16.58 -4.84
CA PRO A 83 31.63 -16.30 -5.81
C PRO A 83 31.32 -17.57 -6.61
N TYR A 84 30.04 -17.96 -6.61
CA TYR A 84 29.60 -19.11 -7.38
C TYR A 84 29.79 -18.85 -8.88
N LYS A 85 30.52 -19.73 -9.55
CA LYS A 85 30.68 -19.68 -11.01
C LYS A 85 29.50 -20.39 -11.65
N SER A 86 28.65 -19.65 -12.37
CA SER A 86 27.51 -20.22 -13.09
C SER A 86 27.97 -21.31 -14.06
N LEU A 87 27.37 -22.49 -13.94
CA LEU A 87 27.65 -23.65 -14.78
C LEU A 87 26.56 -23.84 -15.83
N ALA A 88 26.83 -24.66 -16.85
CA ALA A 88 25.84 -25.01 -17.89
C ALA A 88 24.57 -25.65 -17.29
N VAL A 89 24.70 -26.38 -16.19
CA VAL A 89 23.56 -26.98 -15.46
C VAL A 89 22.65 -25.89 -14.87
N ASP A 90 23.19 -24.76 -14.43
CA ASP A 90 22.38 -23.68 -13.87
C ASP A 90 21.57 -22.98 -14.95
N LEU A 91 22.11 -22.88 -16.17
CA LEU A 91 21.34 -22.41 -17.32
C LEU A 91 20.17 -23.34 -17.63
N ALA A 92 20.38 -24.65 -17.61
CA ALA A 92 19.32 -25.63 -17.81
C ALA A 92 18.25 -25.54 -16.71
N LYS A 93 18.66 -25.38 -15.44
CA LYS A 93 17.73 -25.17 -14.31
C LYS A 93 16.92 -23.87 -14.46
N ALA A 94 17.58 -22.76 -14.82
CA ALA A 94 16.92 -21.49 -15.04
C ALA A 94 15.89 -21.57 -16.17
N ARG A 95 16.24 -22.26 -17.27
CA ARG A 95 15.31 -22.54 -18.36
C ARG A 95 14.12 -23.37 -17.91
N LEU A 96 14.34 -24.46 -17.18
CA LEU A 96 13.25 -25.31 -16.67
C LEU A 96 12.31 -24.51 -15.76
N ALA A 97 12.87 -23.73 -14.82
CA ALA A 97 12.09 -22.87 -13.94
C ALA A 97 11.25 -21.85 -14.73
N HIS A 98 11.80 -21.30 -15.82
CA HIS A 98 11.08 -20.40 -16.71
C HIS A 98 9.94 -21.12 -17.47
N GLU A 99 10.19 -22.32 -18.01
CA GLU A 99 9.18 -23.14 -18.67
C GLU A 99 8.05 -23.55 -17.71
N GLU A 100 8.39 -23.91 -16.47
CA GLU A 100 7.41 -24.21 -15.41
C GLU A 100 6.59 -22.97 -15.01
N ALA A 101 7.23 -21.82 -14.85
CA ALA A 101 6.56 -20.56 -14.55
C ALA A 101 5.61 -20.16 -15.67
N ASN A 102 6.03 -20.28 -16.92
CA ASN A 102 5.20 -20.01 -18.09
C ASN A 102 4.01 -20.98 -18.16
N THR A 103 4.26 -22.28 -17.97
CA THR A 103 3.20 -23.29 -17.91
C THR A 103 2.19 -23.00 -16.80
N ARG A 104 2.67 -22.64 -15.62
CA ARG A 104 1.83 -22.26 -14.46
C ARG A 104 1.00 -21.02 -14.79
N TRP A 105 1.60 -20.02 -15.42
CA TRP A 105 0.93 -18.80 -15.84
C TRP A 105 -0.17 -19.07 -16.88
N ILE A 106 0.12 -19.86 -17.93
CA ILE A 106 -0.88 -20.27 -18.94
C ILE A 106 -2.06 -20.99 -18.26
N ARG A 107 -1.77 -21.96 -17.39
CA ARG A 107 -2.81 -22.69 -16.64
C ARG A 107 -3.64 -21.75 -15.79
N GLN A 108 -3.02 -20.84 -15.05
CA GLN A 108 -3.71 -19.87 -14.21
C GLN A 108 -4.60 -18.94 -15.04
N ASN A 109 -4.14 -18.50 -16.21
CA ASN A 109 -4.97 -17.68 -17.11
C ASN A 109 -6.20 -18.44 -17.61
N HIS A 110 -6.05 -19.71 -18.01
CA HIS A 110 -7.21 -20.51 -18.40
C HIS A 110 -8.23 -20.67 -17.26
N VAL A 111 -7.77 -20.83 -16.02
CA VAL A 111 -8.64 -20.85 -14.85
C VAL A 111 -9.35 -19.50 -14.69
N ASN A 112 -8.61 -18.39 -14.74
CA ASN A 112 -9.16 -17.04 -14.60
C ASN A 112 -10.20 -16.73 -15.70
N GLU A 113 -9.92 -17.09 -16.95
CA GLU A 113 -10.85 -16.89 -18.07
C GLU A 113 -12.12 -17.72 -17.90
N ARG A 114 -12.02 -18.99 -17.50
CA ARG A 114 -13.20 -19.81 -17.18
C ARG A 114 -14.00 -19.23 -16.02
N THR A 115 -13.35 -18.69 -14.99
CA THR A 115 -14.01 -18.03 -13.87
C THR A 115 -14.75 -16.77 -14.33
N ARG A 116 -14.14 -15.97 -15.21
CA ARG A 116 -14.78 -14.79 -15.82
C ARG A 116 -15.98 -15.16 -16.69
N GLN A 117 -15.88 -16.20 -17.50
CA GLN A 117 -17.00 -16.71 -18.32
C GLN A 117 -18.19 -17.14 -17.48
N LYS A 118 -17.97 -17.63 -16.26
CA LYS A 118 -19.02 -17.93 -15.28
C LYS A 118 -19.57 -16.68 -14.56
N GLY A 119 -19.16 -15.48 -14.95
CA GLY A 119 -19.53 -14.22 -14.32
C GLY A 119 -18.89 -13.98 -12.96
N GLN A 120 -17.87 -14.76 -12.58
CA GLN A 120 -17.20 -14.64 -11.29
C GLN A 120 -15.89 -13.85 -11.43
N SER A 121 -15.53 -13.11 -10.38
CA SER A 121 -14.25 -12.39 -10.33
C SER A 121 -13.09 -13.34 -10.00
N PRO A 122 -12.00 -13.38 -10.78
CA PRO A 122 -10.79 -14.14 -10.45
C PRO A 122 -10.24 -13.73 -9.08
N GLY A 123 -9.97 -14.72 -8.22
CA GLY A 123 -9.50 -14.48 -6.86
C GLY A 123 -10.57 -13.92 -5.90
N GLY A 124 -11.81 -13.71 -6.35
CA GLY A 124 -12.90 -13.20 -5.51
C GLY A 124 -13.22 -14.12 -4.32
N GLN A 125 -13.17 -15.45 -4.52
CA GLN A 125 -13.34 -16.41 -3.43
C GLN A 125 -12.23 -16.30 -2.37
N VAL A 126 -10.98 -16.12 -2.79
CA VAL A 126 -9.84 -15.98 -1.87
C VAL A 126 -9.93 -14.67 -1.11
N ARG A 127 -10.27 -13.56 -1.78
CA ARG A 127 -10.51 -12.27 -1.12
C ARG A 127 -11.62 -12.36 -0.09
N ARG A 128 -12.74 -12.99 -0.47
CA ARG A 128 -13.85 -13.24 0.45
C ARG A 128 -13.43 -14.08 1.65
N GLN A 129 -12.64 -15.14 1.45
CA GLN A 129 -12.10 -15.94 2.57
C GLN A 129 -11.20 -15.13 3.49
N VAL A 130 -10.34 -14.25 2.94
CA VAL A 130 -9.47 -13.37 3.74
C VAL A 130 -10.29 -12.34 4.51
N GLU A 131 -11.31 -11.75 3.88
CA GLU A 131 -12.25 -10.82 4.51
C GLU A 131 -13.10 -11.50 5.60
N GLU A 132 -13.45 -12.76 5.41
CA GLU A 132 -14.25 -13.55 6.35
C GLU A 132 -13.40 -14.17 7.49
N SER A 133 -12.08 -14.32 7.32
CA SER A 133 -11.16 -14.86 8.35
C SER A 133 -11.29 -14.16 9.71
N PRO A 134 -11.20 -12.82 9.82
CA PRO A 134 -11.32 -12.14 11.11
C PRO A 134 -12.69 -12.31 11.76
N ILE A 135 -13.75 -12.56 10.97
CA ILE A 135 -15.10 -12.84 11.49
C ILE A 135 -15.19 -14.28 12.01
N ARG A 136 -14.53 -15.22 11.32
CA ARG A 136 -14.46 -16.63 11.71
C ARG A 136 -13.68 -16.84 13.01
N ASP A 137 -12.68 -16.00 13.25
CA ASP A 137 -11.81 -16.09 14.43
C ASP A 137 -12.39 -15.40 15.67
N VAL A 138 -13.58 -14.79 15.58
CA VAL A 138 -14.25 -14.19 16.75
C VAL A 138 -14.72 -15.29 17.71
N PRO A 139 -14.21 -15.33 18.97
CA PRO A 139 -14.62 -16.31 19.96
C PRO A 139 -16.14 -16.25 20.20
N ARG A 140 -16.78 -17.41 20.39
CA ARG A 140 -18.25 -17.51 20.58
C ARG A 140 -18.82 -16.56 21.64
N ALA A 141 -18.07 -16.28 22.70
CA ALA A 141 -18.45 -15.36 23.77
C ALA A 141 -18.59 -13.89 23.32
N GLN A 142 -17.96 -13.48 22.21
CA GLN A 142 -17.98 -12.09 21.71
C GLN A 142 -19.07 -11.83 20.66
N TRP A 143 -19.81 -12.86 20.24
CA TRP A 143 -20.89 -12.70 19.24
C TRP A 143 -22.08 -11.90 19.77
N ASP A 144 -22.32 -11.92 21.08
CA ASP A 144 -23.35 -11.09 21.72
C ASP A 144 -23.00 -9.60 21.62
N ASP A 145 -21.72 -9.26 21.73
CA ASP A 145 -21.24 -7.88 21.58
C ASP A 145 -21.27 -7.43 20.12
N VAL A 146 -20.90 -8.31 19.18
CA VAL A 146 -21.01 -8.04 17.74
C VAL A 146 -22.46 -7.83 17.34
N SER A 147 -23.38 -8.70 17.77
CA SER A 147 -24.81 -8.58 17.47
C SER A 147 -25.45 -7.34 18.11
N ARG A 148 -24.99 -6.91 19.29
CA ARG A 148 -25.40 -5.65 19.93
C ARG A 148 -24.91 -4.44 19.14
N LYS A 149 -23.65 -4.43 18.68
CA LYS A 149 -23.09 -3.36 17.85
C LYS A 149 -23.80 -3.24 16.50
N LEU A 150 -24.09 -4.37 15.85
CA LEU A 150 -24.85 -4.40 14.59
C LEU A 150 -26.27 -3.87 14.76
N ARG A 151 -26.99 -4.26 15.83
CA ARG A 151 -28.31 -3.69 16.13
C ARG A 151 -28.26 -2.18 16.33
N LYS A 152 -27.27 -1.69 17.10
CA LYS A 152 -27.08 -0.25 17.32
C LYS A 152 -26.82 0.50 16.00
N ALA A 153 -25.99 -0.05 15.13
CA ALA A 153 -25.74 0.51 13.80
C ALA A 153 -27.01 0.50 12.92
N GLY A 154 -27.80 -0.58 12.97
CA GLY A 154 -29.08 -0.68 12.27
C GLY A 154 -30.09 0.38 12.72
N TYR A 155 -30.25 0.59 14.03
CA TYR A 155 -31.12 1.64 14.56
C TYR A 155 -30.65 3.04 14.13
N ALA A 156 -29.34 3.32 14.18
CA ALA A 156 -28.80 4.60 13.73
C ALA A 156 -29.04 4.86 12.24
N ALA A 157 -28.89 3.84 11.38
CA ALA A 157 -29.17 3.95 9.96
C ALA A 157 -30.67 4.19 9.69
N GLN A 158 -31.54 3.53 10.45
CA GLN A 158 -33.00 3.69 10.33
C GLN A 158 -33.47 5.06 10.81
N ASP A 159 -32.88 5.58 11.89
CA ASP A 159 -33.14 6.95 12.37
C ASP A 159 -32.69 8.00 11.35
N ALA A 160 -31.52 7.81 10.72
CA ALA A 160 -31.03 8.68 9.66
C ALA A 160 -31.98 8.69 8.44
N LEU A 161 -32.48 7.52 8.03
CA LEU A 161 -33.50 7.39 6.98
C LEU A 161 -34.81 8.10 7.33
N ASN A 162 -35.29 7.94 8.56
CA ASN A 162 -36.52 8.59 9.03
C ASN A 162 -36.34 10.11 9.17
N ALA A 163 -35.14 10.58 9.52
CA ALA A 163 -34.81 12.00 9.53
C ALA A 163 -34.79 12.58 8.11
N ALA A 164 -34.18 11.87 7.16
CA ALA A 164 -34.16 12.27 5.75
C ALA A 164 -35.58 12.40 5.18
N ARG A 165 -36.46 11.40 5.42
CA ARG A 165 -37.87 11.47 5.02
C ARG A 165 -38.61 12.66 5.64
N ARG A 166 -38.37 12.95 6.93
CA ARG A 166 -38.96 14.12 7.59
C ARG A 166 -38.51 15.44 6.96
N VAL A 167 -37.27 15.52 6.48
CA VAL A 167 -36.76 16.70 5.77
C VAL A 167 -37.44 16.82 4.40
N GLU A 168 -37.61 15.72 3.66
CA GLU A 168 -38.35 15.70 2.39
C GLU A 168 -39.80 16.16 2.59
N ASP A 169 -40.52 15.61 3.57
CA ASP A 169 -41.91 16.00 3.87
C ASP A 169 -42.04 17.49 4.21
N LEU A 170 -41.07 18.05 4.96
CA LEU A 170 -41.04 19.48 5.30
C LEU A 170 -40.75 20.35 4.07
N GLN A 171 -39.91 19.89 3.15
CA GLN A 171 -39.65 20.59 1.90
C GLN A 171 -40.87 20.59 1.00
N GLU A 172 -41.60 19.48 0.91
CA GLU A 172 -42.86 19.40 0.17
C GLU A 172 -43.91 20.35 0.74
N ARG A 173 -44.09 20.38 2.07
CA ARG A 173 -45.01 21.32 2.74
C ARG A 173 -44.66 22.79 2.47
N ARG A 174 -43.37 23.14 2.52
CA ARG A 174 -42.91 24.49 2.17
C ARG A 174 -43.21 24.84 0.71
N ARG A 175 -43.00 23.91 -0.22
CA ARG A 175 -43.34 24.11 -1.64
C ARG A 175 -44.84 24.34 -1.83
N THR A 176 -45.70 23.59 -1.12
CA THR A 176 -47.15 23.78 -1.19
C THR A 176 -47.60 25.13 -0.62
N GLN A 177 -47.06 25.55 0.53
CA GLN A 177 -47.38 26.85 1.14
C GLN A 177 -46.94 28.01 0.23
N GLN A 178 -45.74 27.94 -0.35
CA GLN A 178 -45.27 28.95 -1.30
C GLN A 178 -46.14 29.02 -2.56
N ALA A 179 -46.67 27.88 -3.03
CA ALA A 179 -47.59 27.85 -4.17
C ALA A 179 -48.94 28.50 -3.83
N GLU A 180 -49.48 28.23 -2.63
CA GLU A 180 -50.71 28.85 -2.13
C GLU A 180 -50.56 30.36 -1.93
N GLU A 181 -49.45 30.82 -1.34
CA GLU A 181 -49.14 32.24 -1.17
C GLU A 181 -49.05 32.95 -2.53
N ARG A 182 -48.38 32.34 -3.52
CA ARG A 182 -48.31 32.88 -4.89
C ARG A 182 -49.69 32.98 -5.54
N LEU A 183 -50.55 31.99 -5.35
CA LEU A 183 -51.93 32.02 -5.86
C LEU A 183 -52.76 33.13 -5.19
N GLN A 184 -52.60 33.34 -3.88
CA GLN A 184 -53.27 34.41 -3.15
C GLN A 184 -52.79 35.79 -3.60
N GLN A 185 -51.47 35.97 -3.78
CA GLN A 185 -50.90 37.21 -4.31
C GLN A 185 -51.38 37.51 -5.73
N ALA A 186 -51.45 36.50 -6.60
CA ALA A 186 -51.99 36.65 -7.96
C ALA A 186 -53.48 37.06 -7.95
N ARG A 187 -54.29 36.47 -7.07
CA ARG A 187 -55.71 36.85 -6.90
C ARG A 187 -55.86 38.28 -6.36
N ALA A 188 -55.05 38.68 -5.39
CA ALA A 188 -55.05 40.04 -4.86
C ALA A 188 -54.60 41.08 -5.91
N ALA A 189 -53.60 40.74 -6.73
CA ALA A 189 -53.16 41.58 -7.85
C ALA A 189 -54.26 41.74 -8.90
N ALA A 190 -54.96 40.65 -9.28
CA ALA A 190 -56.08 40.71 -10.21
C ALA A 190 -57.24 41.59 -9.67
N GLN A 191 -57.56 41.50 -8.38
CA GLN A 191 -58.57 42.35 -7.74
C GLN A 191 -58.14 43.83 -7.69
N ASN A 192 -56.86 44.11 -7.51
CA ASN A 192 -56.33 45.48 -7.57
C ASN A 192 -56.36 46.03 -9.00
N GLU A 193 -56.02 45.23 -10.01
CA GLU A 193 -56.16 45.60 -11.42
C GLU A 193 -57.63 45.87 -11.79
N GLU A 194 -58.58 45.06 -11.33
CA GLU A 194 -60.02 45.31 -11.53
C GLU A 194 -60.48 46.62 -10.87
N ARG A 195 -60.02 46.90 -9.65
CA ARG A 195 -60.28 48.18 -8.95
C ARG A 195 -59.67 49.39 -9.66
N GLU A 196 -58.49 49.25 -10.28
CA GLU A 196 -57.87 50.30 -11.09
C GLU A 196 -58.58 50.51 -12.44
N ARG A 197 -59.08 49.43 -13.07
CA ARG A 197 -59.92 49.51 -14.28
C ARG A 197 -61.26 50.19 -14.02
N ASP A 198 -61.88 49.93 -12.87
CA ASP A 198 -63.12 50.63 -12.49
C ASP A 198 -62.88 52.13 -12.18
N ARG A 199 -61.75 52.48 -11.54
CA ARG A 199 -61.37 53.89 -11.32
C ARG A 199 -61.07 54.65 -12.62
N THR A 200 -60.52 53.99 -13.63
CA THR A 200 -60.27 54.59 -14.95
C THR A 200 -61.54 54.71 -15.81
N ARG A 201 -62.52 53.80 -15.67
CA ARG A 201 -63.86 53.95 -16.29
C ARG A 201 -64.64 55.15 -15.75
N VAL A 202 -64.57 55.42 -14.45
CA VAL A 202 -65.27 56.56 -13.82
C VAL A 202 -64.68 57.92 -14.27
N ARG A 203 -63.39 57.98 -14.65
CA ARG A 203 -62.77 59.20 -15.22
C ARG A 203 -63.05 59.42 -16.71
N GLY A 204 -63.57 58.44 -17.45
CA GLY A 204 -63.88 58.55 -18.87
C GLY A 204 -65.29 59.09 -19.19
N ALA A 205 -66.21 59.10 -18.23
CA ALA A 205 -67.61 59.48 -18.44
C ALA A 205 -67.90 60.99 -18.19
N GLY A 206 -66.89 61.86 -18.36
CA GLY A 206 -67.02 63.28 -18.07
C GLY A 206 -66.12 64.17 -18.92
N ARG A 207 -66.34 64.23 -20.24
CA ARG A 207 -65.86 65.35 -21.06
C ARG A 207 -66.61 65.47 -22.40
N GLY A 208 -67.37 66.57 -22.53
CA GLY A 208 -67.85 67.22 -23.78
C GLY A 208 -68.99 66.50 -24.51
N MET A 209 -70.19 67.05 -24.74
CA MET A 209 -70.52 68.43 -25.20
C MET A 209 -69.61 68.92 -26.31
#